data_AF-A0A2D9KR94-F1
#
_entry.id   AF-A0A2D9KR94-F1
#
_cell.length_a   1.000
_cell.length_b   1.000
_cell.length_c   1.000
_cell.angle_alpha   90.00
_cell.angle_beta   90.00
_cell.angle_gamma   90.00
#
_symmetry.space_group_name_H-M   'P 1'
#
loop_
_entity.id
_entity.type
_entity.pdbx_description
1 polymer ?
#
loop_
_entity_poly.entity_id
_entity_poly.type
_entity_poly.pdbx_seq_one_letter_code
_entity_poly.pdbx_strand_id
1 'polypeptide(L)'
;MPKHHRPKGFIIDQGLSPFNGEPYVAILDLARSTNAKTGDMAQVWILCRDTPPQQAVNDGTDETICGNCKFRKQDNGTRLCYELAWRRPNQVWKSYKACEYEEDMRREHIPLIKHRKIRWGAYGDPAIIHPQAFWGINEHSDGHTGYTQAWREKWAQPYKGVFMASCKTEREHFEAVNDPEFGGWKTFNVHALGEKPYAGVPCPHDRTGIECRDCGLCDGDTQHISQVAHGASKRKFPEVVA
;
A
#
# COMPACT_ATOMS: atom_id res chain seq x y z
N MET A 1 8.64 -11.24 37.04
CA MET A 1 7.48 -11.33 36.12
C MET A 1 8.02 -11.68 34.74
N PRO A 2 7.50 -12.69 34.03
CA PRO A 2 7.93 -12.95 32.66
C PRO A 2 7.65 -11.70 31.83
N LYS A 3 8.65 -11.19 31.10
CA LYS A 3 8.41 -10.13 30.12
C LYS A 3 7.47 -10.74 29.08
N HIS A 4 6.22 -10.29 29.03
CA HIS A 4 5.34 -10.63 27.92
C HIS A 4 6.05 -10.22 26.63
N HIS A 5 6.47 -11.20 25.83
CA HIS A 5 7.07 -10.97 24.53
C HIS A 5 5.99 -10.34 23.66
N ARG A 6 6.14 -9.05 23.35
CA ARG A 6 5.23 -8.37 22.42
C ARG A 6 5.62 -8.84 21.03
N PRO A 7 4.71 -9.44 20.24
CA PRO A 7 5.02 -9.88 18.89
C PRO A 7 5.49 -8.69 18.05
N LYS A 8 6.42 -8.97 17.15
CA LYS A 8 6.85 -8.01 16.13
C LYS A 8 5.71 -7.65 15.19
N GLY A 9 4.86 -8.63 14.90
CA GLY A 9 3.73 -8.51 13.98
C GLY A 9 3.21 -9.89 13.60
N PHE A 10 2.37 -9.93 12.57
CA PHE A 10 1.67 -11.13 12.15
C PHE A 10 1.73 -11.34 10.64
N ILE A 11 1.81 -12.58 10.22
CA ILE A 11 1.40 -12.99 8.87
C ILE A 11 -0.11 -12.96 8.89
N ILE A 12 -0.71 -12.10 8.07
CA ILE A 12 -2.16 -11.87 8.07
C ILE A 12 -2.85 -12.48 6.86
N ASP A 13 -2.08 -12.78 5.81
CA ASP A 13 -2.57 -13.50 4.64
C ASP A 13 -1.39 -14.07 3.84
N GLN A 14 -1.64 -15.17 3.13
CA GLN A 14 -0.70 -15.78 2.19
C GLN A 14 -1.45 -16.65 1.20
N GLY A 15 -1.03 -16.62 -0.06
CA GLY A 15 -1.71 -17.36 -1.12
C GLY A 15 -1.06 -17.15 -2.47
N LEU A 16 -1.82 -17.44 -3.52
CA LEU A 16 -1.43 -17.16 -4.89
C LEU A 16 -1.92 -15.77 -5.29
N SER A 17 -1.04 -14.97 -5.88
CA SER A 17 -1.39 -13.63 -6.32
C SER A 17 -2.44 -13.68 -7.43
N PRO A 18 -3.49 -12.85 -7.38
CA PRO A 18 -4.47 -12.79 -8.45
C PRO A 18 -3.89 -12.16 -9.73
N PHE A 19 -2.70 -11.55 -9.69
CA PHE A 19 -2.05 -11.01 -10.87
C PHE A 19 -1.45 -12.09 -11.77
N ASN A 20 -0.80 -13.10 -11.20
CA ASN A 20 -0.01 -14.07 -11.97
C ASN A 20 0.00 -15.49 -11.39
N GLY A 21 -0.72 -15.76 -10.31
CA GLY A 21 -0.75 -17.07 -9.65
C GLY A 21 0.49 -17.40 -8.82
N GLU A 22 1.45 -16.49 -8.68
CA GLU A 22 2.68 -16.73 -7.91
C GLU A 22 2.48 -16.46 -6.42
N PRO A 23 3.24 -17.12 -5.52
CA PRO A 23 3.05 -16.98 -4.09
C PRO A 23 3.39 -15.60 -3.52
N TYR A 24 2.48 -15.05 -2.72
CA TYR A 24 2.69 -13.82 -1.94
C TYR A 24 2.49 -14.07 -0.44
N VAL A 25 2.97 -13.11 0.36
CA VAL A 25 2.69 -13.02 1.80
C VAL A 25 2.35 -11.57 2.17
N ALA A 26 1.33 -11.38 3.01
CA ALA A 26 0.97 -10.10 3.60
C ALA A 26 1.28 -10.11 5.10
N ILE A 27 2.02 -9.10 5.55
CA ILE A 27 2.56 -9.02 6.91
C ILE A 27 2.12 -7.71 7.55
N LEU A 28 1.44 -7.80 8.68
CA LEU A 28 1.16 -6.68 9.56
C LEU A 28 2.35 -6.49 10.52
N ASP A 29 3.15 -5.46 10.28
CA ASP A 29 4.27 -5.05 11.13
C ASP A 29 3.79 -4.05 12.20
N LEU A 30 3.96 -4.42 13.47
CA LEU A 30 3.57 -3.61 14.62
C LEU A 30 4.69 -2.69 15.12
N ALA A 31 5.86 -2.70 14.48
CA ALA A 31 6.97 -1.82 14.82
C ALA A 31 6.50 -0.37 14.99
N ARG A 32 7.00 0.28 16.05
CA ARG A 32 6.74 1.71 16.26
C ARG A 32 7.56 2.53 15.28
N SER A 33 6.96 3.61 14.80
CA SER A 33 7.57 4.50 13.81
C SER A 33 7.50 5.95 14.26
N THR A 34 8.58 6.69 14.03
CA THR A 34 8.65 8.16 14.14
C THR A 34 8.73 8.80 12.75
N ASN A 35 8.21 8.12 11.73
CA ASN A 35 8.18 8.65 10.37
C ASN A 35 7.32 9.91 10.33
N ALA A 36 7.92 11.02 9.91
CA ALA A 36 7.27 12.34 9.92
C ALA A 36 6.01 12.42 9.05
N LYS A 37 5.85 11.53 8.06
CA LYS A 37 4.64 11.48 7.21
C LYS A 37 3.56 10.63 7.84
N THR A 38 3.88 9.40 8.25
CA THR A 38 2.84 8.45 8.68
C THR A 38 2.55 8.51 10.18
N GLY A 39 3.51 8.91 11.01
CA GLY A 39 3.48 8.68 12.45
C GLY A 39 3.52 7.18 12.80
N ASP A 40 3.02 6.85 14.00
CA ASP A 40 3.01 5.49 14.57
C ASP A 40 1.82 4.62 14.07
N MET A 41 1.62 4.57 12.75
CA MET A 41 0.69 3.64 12.12
C MET A 41 1.28 2.23 12.06
N ALA A 42 0.46 1.20 12.28
CA ALA A 42 0.84 -0.17 11.92
C ALA A 42 0.94 -0.27 10.39
N GLN A 43 1.87 -1.06 9.87
CA GLN A 43 2.12 -1.09 8.42
C GLN A 43 1.94 -2.50 7.87
N VAL A 44 1.22 -2.60 6.76
CA VAL A 44 1.05 -3.87 6.04
C VAL A 44 1.95 -3.89 4.82
N TRP A 45 2.75 -4.95 4.73
CA TRP A 45 3.72 -5.20 3.67
C TRP A 45 3.28 -6.42 2.87
N ILE A 46 3.11 -6.26 1.56
CA ILE A 46 2.81 -7.35 0.64
C ILE A 46 4.10 -7.67 -0.11
N LEU A 47 4.56 -8.91 -0.02
CA LEU A 47 5.88 -9.34 -0.48
C LEU A 47 5.77 -10.62 -1.32
N CYS A 48 6.67 -10.77 -2.29
CA CYS A 48 6.88 -12.07 -2.94
C CYS A 48 7.37 -13.05 -1.86
N ARG A 49 6.67 -14.17 -1.68
CA ARG A 49 6.91 -15.06 -0.53
C ARG A 49 8.34 -15.61 -0.51
N ASP A 50 8.81 -16.01 -1.68
CA ASP A 50 10.04 -16.79 -1.83
C ASP A 50 11.21 -15.99 -2.42
N THR A 51 10.97 -14.74 -2.84
CA THR A 51 11.98 -13.88 -3.48
C THR A 51 12.21 -12.59 -2.68
N PRO A 52 13.45 -12.24 -2.29
CA PRO A 52 13.75 -10.99 -1.60
C PRO A 52 13.31 -9.77 -2.42
N PRO A 53 12.79 -8.68 -1.80
CA PRO A 53 12.22 -7.55 -2.55
C PRO A 53 13.16 -6.89 -3.55
N GLN A 54 14.45 -6.76 -3.22
CA GLN A 54 15.41 -6.17 -4.16
C GLN A 54 15.66 -7.08 -5.37
N GLN A 55 15.71 -8.39 -5.15
CA GLN A 55 15.83 -9.35 -6.24
C GLN A 55 14.55 -9.35 -7.10
N ALA A 56 13.37 -9.33 -6.46
CA ALA A 56 12.11 -9.29 -7.18
C ALA A 56 11.99 -8.06 -8.10
N VAL A 57 12.46 -6.89 -7.66
CA VAL A 57 12.56 -5.69 -8.51
C VAL A 57 13.57 -5.87 -9.64
N ASN A 58 14.71 -6.52 -9.40
CA ASN A 58 15.74 -6.68 -10.42
C ASN A 58 15.27 -7.62 -11.54
N ASP A 59 14.62 -8.72 -11.16
CA ASP A 59 14.20 -9.81 -12.03
C ASP A 59 12.79 -9.59 -12.60
N GLY A 60 12.08 -8.55 -12.16
CA GLY A 60 10.72 -8.24 -12.60
C GLY A 60 9.64 -9.14 -11.99
N THR A 61 9.97 -9.98 -11.00
CA THR A 61 8.99 -10.83 -10.29
C THR A 61 8.20 -10.06 -9.23
N ASP A 62 8.49 -8.78 -9.01
CA ASP A 62 7.66 -7.86 -8.22
C ASP A 62 6.26 -7.63 -8.82
N GLU A 63 6.00 -8.12 -10.04
CA GLU A 63 4.65 -8.26 -10.63
C GLU A 63 3.69 -9.01 -9.72
N THR A 64 4.17 -10.05 -9.04
CA THR A 64 3.37 -10.85 -8.11
C THR A 64 2.66 -9.99 -7.08
N ILE A 65 3.25 -8.87 -6.67
CA ILE A 65 2.66 -7.99 -5.65
C ILE A 65 2.23 -6.62 -6.17
N CYS A 66 2.58 -6.26 -7.41
CA CYS A 66 2.34 -4.92 -7.96
C CYS A 66 1.62 -4.94 -9.31
N GLY A 67 1.41 -6.10 -9.92
CA GLY A 67 0.82 -6.26 -11.25
C GLY A 67 1.48 -5.36 -12.30
N ASN A 68 0.64 -4.70 -13.10
CA ASN A 68 1.05 -3.77 -14.15
C ASN A 68 1.35 -2.34 -13.65
N CYS A 69 1.74 -2.19 -12.37
CA CYS A 69 2.08 -0.88 -11.82
C CYS A 69 3.19 -0.19 -12.63
N LYS A 70 2.85 0.96 -13.25
CA LYS A 70 3.76 1.81 -14.02
C LYS A 70 5.01 2.27 -13.24
N PHE A 71 4.99 2.15 -11.92
CA PHE A 71 6.11 2.57 -11.07
C PHE A 71 7.13 1.46 -10.80
N ARG A 72 6.87 0.22 -11.23
CA ARG A 72 7.85 -0.88 -11.23
C ARG A 72 9.06 -0.51 -12.10
N LYS A 73 10.12 -1.31 -12.01
CA LYS A 73 11.25 -1.16 -12.93
C LYS A 73 10.74 -1.47 -14.35
N GLN A 74 10.89 -0.51 -15.25
CA GLN A 74 10.55 -0.61 -16.66
C GLN A 74 11.75 -1.20 -17.44
N ASP A 75 11.52 -1.64 -18.67
CA ASP A 75 12.55 -2.24 -19.54
C ASP A 75 13.73 -1.29 -19.80
N ASN A 76 13.47 0.01 -19.86
CA ASN A 76 14.50 1.04 -19.99
C ASN A 76 15.30 1.31 -18.69
N GLY A 77 15.10 0.49 -17.66
CA GLY A 77 15.75 0.60 -16.35
C GLY A 77 15.15 1.67 -15.43
N THR A 78 14.17 2.45 -15.88
CA THR A 78 13.54 3.48 -15.04
C THR A 78 12.63 2.84 -14.00
N ARG A 79 12.69 3.33 -12.77
CA ARG A 79 11.78 2.95 -11.68
C ARG A 79 11.31 4.19 -10.96
N LEU A 80 9.99 4.39 -10.91
CA LEU A 80 9.37 5.52 -10.20
C LEU A 80 8.95 5.20 -8.77
N CYS A 81 8.80 3.92 -8.43
CA CYS A 81 8.43 3.52 -7.08
C CYS A 81 9.46 4.09 -6.11
N TYR A 82 9.02 5.01 -5.25
CA TYR A 82 9.91 5.73 -4.35
C TYR A 82 10.36 4.84 -3.17
N GLU A 83 9.60 3.80 -2.87
CA GLU A 83 9.95 2.83 -1.83
C GLU A 83 11.17 2.02 -2.29
N LEU A 84 12.25 2.14 -1.52
CA LEU A 84 13.52 1.46 -1.78
C LEU A 84 13.41 0.02 -1.29
N ALA A 85 13.28 -0.91 -2.24
CA ALA A 85 13.04 -2.33 -1.94
C ALA A 85 14.11 -2.94 -1.00
N TRP A 86 15.38 -2.55 -1.14
CA TRP A 86 16.49 -3.00 -0.28
C TRP A 86 16.46 -2.48 1.17
N ARG A 87 15.59 -1.51 1.50
CA ARG A 87 15.46 -0.94 2.86
C ARG A 87 14.41 -1.68 3.69
N ARG A 88 13.29 -1.04 4.02
CA ARG A 88 12.26 -1.58 4.92
C ARG A 88 11.59 -2.82 4.36
N PRO A 89 11.20 -2.91 3.08
CA PRO A 89 10.65 -4.15 2.53
C PRO A 89 11.59 -5.35 2.72
N ASN A 90 12.87 -5.20 2.40
CA ASN A 90 13.87 -6.26 2.57
C ASN A 90 14.11 -6.62 4.04
N GLN A 91 14.04 -5.66 4.95
CA GLN A 91 14.12 -5.94 6.40
C GLN A 91 12.92 -6.77 6.87
N VAL A 92 11.70 -6.40 6.46
CA VAL A 92 10.48 -7.15 6.78
C VAL A 92 10.56 -8.55 6.20
N TRP A 93 10.98 -8.71 4.94
CA TRP A 93 11.16 -10.01 4.31
C TRP A 93 12.18 -10.89 5.05
N LYS A 94 13.33 -10.33 5.46
CA LYS A 94 14.34 -11.08 6.24
C LYS A 94 13.79 -11.56 7.57
N SER A 95 13.05 -10.71 8.27
CA SER A 95 12.39 -11.07 9.53
C SER A 95 11.31 -12.14 9.34
N TYR A 96 10.57 -12.10 8.24
CA TYR A 96 9.65 -13.16 7.84
C TYR A 96 10.36 -14.49 7.64
N LYS A 97 11.44 -14.52 6.84
CA LYS A 97 12.22 -15.76 6.64
C LYS A 97 12.93 -16.26 7.90
N ALA A 98 13.13 -15.39 8.88
CA ALA A 98 13.65 -15.74 10.20
C ALA A 98 12.55 -16.15 11.21
N CYS A 99 11.28 -16.27 10.77
CA CYS A 99 10.13 -16.61 11.59
C CYS A 99 9.91 -15.67 12.79
N GLU A 100 10.21 -14.38 12.62
CA GLU A 100 10.02 -13.35 13.68
C GLU A 100 8.59 -12.80 13.75
N TYR A 101 7.74 -13.13 12.77
CA TYR A 101 6.32 -12.79 12.77
C TYR A 101 5.51 -14.01 13.21
N GLU A 102 4.49 -13.78 14.03
CA GLU A 102 3.57 -14.84 14.43
C GLU A 102 2.60 -15.16 13.28
N GLU A 103 2.20 -16.42 13.18
CA GLU A 103 1.13 -16.84 12.27
C GLU A 103 -0.21 -16.39 12.83
N ASP A 104 -1.08 -15.91 11.95
CA ASP A 104 -2.48 -15.55 12.19
C ASP A 104 -2.72 -14.57 13.35
N MET A 105 -3.25 -13.39 13.01
CA MET A 105 -3.76 -12.49 14.03
C MET A 105 -5.09 -13.02 14.60
N ARG A 106 -5.08 -13.42 15.87
CA ARG A 106 -6.27 -13.92 16.59
C ARG A 106 -6.94 -12.84 17.43
N ARG A 107 -8.13 -13.14 17.95
CA ARG A 107 -8.94 -12.19 18.75
C ARG A 107 -8.19 -11.66 19.97
N GLU A 108 -7.38 -12.48 20.64
CA GLU A 108 -6.57 -12.03 21.78
C GLU A 108 -5.51 -10.98 21.41
N HIS A 109 -5.18 -10.84 20.12
CA HIS A 109 -4.20 -9.88 19.62
C HIS A 109 -4.82 -8.52 19.24
N ILE A 110 -6.15 -8.41 19.16
CA ILE A 110 -6.86 -7.16 18.83
C ILE A 110 -6.37 -5.94 19.65
N PRO A 111 -6.09 -6.06 20.97
CA PRO A 111 -5.57 -4.92 21.74
C PRO A 111 -4.24 -4.35 21.22
N LEU A 112 -3.49 -5.06 20.37
CA LEU A 112 -2.21 -4.60 19.80
C LEU A 112 -2.39 -3.59 18.65
N ILE A 113 -3.55 -3.58 17.98
CA ILE A 113 -3.89 -2.65 16.90
C ILE A 113 -4.93 -1.60 17.32
N LYS A 114 -5.62 -1.84 18.44
CA LYS A 114 -6.52 -0.85 19.03
C LYS A 114 -5.77 0.46 19.29
N HIS A 115 -6.39 1.60 19.00
CA HIS A 115 -5.77 2.92 19.12
C HIS A 115 -4.67 3.24 18.10
N ARG A 116 -4.53 2.41 17.06
CA ARG A 116 -3.64 2.68 15.93
C ARG A 116 -4.43 2.61 14.64
N LYS A 117 -4.04 3.47 13.69
CA LYS A 117 -4.45 3.34 12.30
C LYS A 117 -3.51 2.39 11.55
N ILE A 118 -4.03 1.74 10.50
CA ILE A 118 -3.28 0.82 9.65
C ILE A 118 -2.98 1.46 8.30
N ARG A 119 -1.71 1.44 7.88
CA ARG A 119 -1.30 1.77 6.52
C ARG A 119 -1.25 0.48 5.71
N TRP A 120 -2.29 0.24 4.92
CA TRP A 120 -2.35 -0.87 3.96
C TRP A 120 -1.51 -0.54 2.73
N GLY A 121 -0.67 -1.48 2.30
CA GLY A 121 0.20 -1.27 1.13
C GLY A 121 1.34 -0.30 1.41
N ALA A 122 2.05 -0.46 2.53
CA ALA A 122 3.33 0.22 2.74
C ALA A 122 4.35 -0.18 1.65
N TYR A 123 4.22 -1.41 1.15
CA TYR A 123 4.83 -1.91 -0.08
C TYR A 123 3.91 -2.99 -0.69
N GLY A 124 3.86 -3.07 -2.01
CA GLY A 124 2.92 -3.93 -2.75
C GLY A 124 1.48 -3.39 -2.75
N ASP A 125 0.63 -4.02 -3.55
CA ASP A 125 -0.79 -3.66 -3.69
C ASP A 125 -1.63 -4.37 -2.62
N PRO A 126 -2.32 -3.63 -1.73
CA PRO A 126 -3.08 -4.24 -0.65
C PRO A 126 -4.35 -4.94 -1.10
N ALA A 127 -4.86 -4.70 -2.32
CA ALA A 127 -6.06 -5.38 -2.81
C ALA A 127 -5.83 -6.87 -3.12
N ILE A 128 -4.57 -7.33 -3.16
CA ILE A 128 -4.22 -8.75 -3.32
C ILE A 128 -4.68 -9.58 -2.11
N ILE A 129 -4.69 -8.96 -0.93
CA ILE A 129 -5.09 -9.59 0.33
C ILE A 129 -6.52 -10.09 0.17
N HIS A 130 -6.87 -11.21 0.77
CA HIS A 130 -8.22 -11.75 0.74
C HIS A 130 -9.16 -10.84 1.57
N PRO A 131 -10.39 -10.56 1.10
CA PRO A 131 -11.32 -9.68 1.81
C PRO A 131 -11.57 -10.08 3.27
N GLN A 132 -11.63 -11.38 3.58
CA GLN A 132 -11.83 -11.84 4.96
C GLN A 132 -10.67 -11.44 5.88
N ALA A 133 -9.43 -11.55 5.43
CA ALA A 133 -8.25 -11.15 6.21
C ALA A 133 -8.21 -9.64 6.41
N PHE A 134 -8.52 -8.87 5.36
CA PHE A 134 -8.60 -7.42 5.47
C PHE A 134 -9.66 -6.97 6.48
N TRP A 135 -10.92 -7.37 6.30
CA TRP A 135 -12.02 -6.91 7.15
C TRP A 135 -11.90 -7.40 8.60
N GLY A 136 -11.45 -8.64 8.80
CA GLY A 136 -11.21 -9.20 10.13
C GLY A 136 -10.15 -8.45 10.96
N ILE A 137 -9.34 -7.60 10.33
CA ILE A 137 -8.33 -6.76 10.99
C ILE A 137 -8.75 -5.29 10.97
N ASN A 138 -9.21 -4.78 9.83
CA ASN A 138 -9.46 -3.36 9.62
C ASN A 138 -10.56 -2.82 10.56
N GLU A 139 -11.61 -3.62 10.81
CA GLU A 139 -12.72 -3.28 11.71
C GLU A 139 -12.30 -3.09 13.18
N HIS A 140 -11.09 -3.50 13.55
CA HIS A 140 -10.55 -3.40 14.90
C HIS A 140 -9.50 -2.29 15.07
N SER A 141 -9.21 -1.55 14.00
CA SER A 141 -8.30 -0.41 14.01
C SER A 141 -9.05 0.91 14.17
N ASP A 142 -8.35 1.98 14.56
CA ASP A 142 -8.93 3.33 14.68
C ASP A 142 -9.11 4.03 13.30
N GLY A 143 -8.91 3.28 12.21
CA GLY A 143 -9.00 3.73 10.83
C GLY A 143 -7.80 3.29 10.01
N HIS A 144 -7.79 3.66 8.74
CA HIS A 144 -6.80 3.14 7.82
C HIS A 144 -6.46 4.13 6.70
N THR A 145 -5.40 3.80 5.98
CA THR A 145 -5.14 4.36 4.66
C THR A 145 -4.75 3.25 3.70
N GLY A 146 -5.16 3.34 2.44
CA GLY A 146 -4.72 2.40 1.42
C GLY A 146 -5.14 2.81 0.03
N TYR A 147 -4.37 2.37 -0.96
CA TYR A 147 -4.70 2.58 -2.37
C TYR A 147 -4.23 1.39 -3.20
N THR A 148 -4.97 1.10 -4.26
CA THR A 148 -4.72 -0.03 -5.16
C THR A 148 -4.49 0.44 -6.59
N GLN A 149 -3.61 -0.25 -7.30
CA GLN A 149 -3.39 -0.14 -8.74
C GLN A 149 -4.37 -1.04 -9.50
N ALA A 150 -4.88 -2.08 -8.85
CA ALA A 150 -5.77 -3.09 -9.41
C ALA A 150 -7.25 -2.66 -9.48
N TRP A 151 -7.57 -1.37 -9.40
CA TRP A 151 -8.97 -0.91 -9.32
C TRP A 151 -9.81 -1.26 -10.57
N ARG A 152 -9.18 -1.66 -11.69
CA ARG A 152 -9.86 -2.20 -12.89
C ARG A 152 -10.07 -3.71 -12.85
N GLU A 153 -9.64 -4.37 -11.79
CA GLU A 153 -9.73 -5.81 -11.65
C GLU A 153 -10.99 -6.19 -10.87
N LYS A 154 -11.69 -7.24 -11.33
CA LYS A 154 -12.91 -7.74 -10.66
C LYS A 154 -12.64 -8.17 -9.23
N TRP A 155 -11.51 -8.82 -8.99
CA TRP A 155 -11.11 -9.29 -7.67
C TRP A 155 -10.77 -8.16 -6.69
N ALA A 156 -10.46 -6.95 -7.18
CA ALA A 156 -10.18 -5.79 -6.33
C ALA A 156 -11.43 -4.97 -5.97
N GLN A 157 -12.56 -5.16 -6.67
CA GLN A 157 -13.79 -4.39 -6.44
C GLN A 157 -14.35 -4.44 -5.00
N PRO A 158 -14.16 -5.52 -4.20
CA PRO A 158 -14.56 -5.52 -2.79
C PRO A 158 -13.92 -4.43 -1.93
N TYR A 159 -12.85 -3.77 -2.41
CA TYR A 159 -12.15 -2.70 -1.70
C TYR A 159 -12.64 -1.28 -2.04
N LYS A 160 -13.66 -1.14 -2.90
CA LYS A 160 -14.31 0.15 -3.12
C LYS A 160 -14.87 0.70 -1.80
N GLY A 161 -14.66 1.98 -1.54
CA GLY A 161 -15.05 2.62 -0.28
C GLY A 161 -14.08 2.39 0.89
N VAL A 162 -13.00 1.61 0.71
CA VAL A 162 -11.95 1.44 1.74
C VAL A 162 -10.53 1.62 1.22
N PHE A 163 -10.28 1.34 -0.05
CA PHE A 163 -9.05 1.77 -0.71
C PHE A 163 -9.37 2.80 -1.78
N MET A 164 -8.38 3.64 -2.06
CA MET A 164 -8.45 4.57 -3.17
C MET A 164 -7.93 3.91 -4.45
N ALA A 165 -8.54 4.23 -5.60
CA ALA A 165 -7.93 3.95 -6.89
C ALA A 165 -6.68 4.84 -7.07
N SER A 166 -5.53 4.23 -7.29
CA SER A 166 -4.29 4.97 -7.55
C SER A 166 -4.25 5.39 -9.02
N CYS A 167 -4.38 6.70 -9.29
CA CYS A 167 -4.44 7.27 -10.64
C CYS A 167 -3.19 8.11 -10.94
N LYS A 168 -2.72 8.06 -12.18
CA LYS A 168 -1.55 8.80 -12.69
C LYS A 168 -1.92 9.80 -13.78
N THR A 169 -3.12 9.71 -14.33
CA THR A 169 -3.61 10.61 -15.37
C THR A 169 -5.04 11.04 -15.07
N GLU A 170 -5.46 12.15 -15.67
CA GLU A 170 -6.85 12.63 -15.59
C GLU A 170 -7.83 11.59 -16.14
N ARG A 171 -7.46 10.90 -17.22
CA ARG A 171 -8.26 9.80 -17.78
C ARG A 171 -8.43 8.65 -16.79
N GLU A 172 -7.36 8.22 -16.12
CA GLU A 172 -7.44 7.19 -15.08
C GLU A 172 -8.34 7.62 -13.91
N HIS A 173 -8.32 8.90 -13.53
CA HIS A 173 -9.24 9.42 -12.52
C HIS A 173 -10.70 9.36 -13.02
N PHE A 174 -10.97 9.86 -14.22
CA PHE A 174 -12.31 9.85 -14.80
C PHE A 174 -12.88 8.44 -14.88
N GLU A 175 -12.09 7.47 -15.36
CA GLU A 175 -12.47 6.06 -15.43
C GLU A 175 -12.71 5.46 -14.03
N ALA A 176 -11.82 5.67 -13.07
CA ALA A 176 -11.98 5.16 -11.70
C ALA A 176 -13.25 5.68 -11.01
N VAL A 177 -13.73 6.86 -11.39
CA VAL A 177 -14.98 7.43 -10.86
C VAL A 177 -16.20 6.95 -11.64
N ASN A 178 -16.15 6.99 -12.98
CA ASN A 178 -17.35 6.95 -13.82
C ASN A 178 -17.51 5.68 -14.65
N ASP A 179 -16.51 4.79 -14.70
CA ASP A 179 -16.61 3.57 -15.50
C ASP A 179 -17.81 2.71 -15.02
N PRO A 180 -18.65 2.20 -15.93
CA PRO A 180 -19.86 1.47 -15.54
C PRO A 180 -19.59 0.10 -14.91
N GLU A 181 -18.45 -0.52 -15.20
CA GLU A 181 -18.08 -1.83 -14.66
C GLU A 181 -17.18 -1.69 -13.41
N PHE A 182 -16.21 -0.78 -13.47
CA PHE A 182 -15.14 -0.65 -12.48
C PHE A 182 -15.13 0.67 -11.71
N GLY A 183 -16.05 1.59 -11.99
CA GLY A 183 -16.12 2.91 -11.36
C GLY A 183 -16.63 2.89 -9.91
N GLY A 184 -16.77 4.09 -9.35
CA GLY A 184 -17.21 4.32 -7.97
C GLY A 184 -16.09 4.44 -6.93
N TRP A 185 -14.84 4.67 -7.35
CA TRP A 185 -13.72 4.81 -6.43
C TRP A 185 -13.47 6.28 -6.02
N LYS A 186 -13.10 6.51 -4.76
CA LYS A 186 -12.25 7.67 -4.43
C LYS A 186 -10.85 7.43 -4.97
N THR A 187 -10.16 8.50 -5.36
CA THR A 187 -8.90 8.37 -6.10
C THR A 187 -7.75 9.06 -5.39
N PHE A 188 -6.59 8.41 -5.45
CA PHE A 188 -5.29 8.98 -5.09
C PHE A 188 -4.56 9.36 -6.38
N ASN A 189 -4.54 10.65 -6.69
CA ASN A 189 -4.08 11.19 -7.97
C ASN A 189 -2.64 11.70 -7.86
N VAL A 190 -1.73 11.10 -8.61
CA VAL A 190 -0.35 11.57 -8.71
C VAL A 190 -0.20 12.45 -9.94
N HIS A 191 0.43 13.61 -9.80
CA HIS A 191 0.72 14.56 -10.89
C HIS A 191 2.20 14.96 -10.90
N ALA A 192 2.69 15.48 -12.03
CA ALA A 192 4.11 15.78 -12.18
C ALA A 192 4.54 16.98 -11.33
N LEU A 193 5.85 17.08 -11.08
CA LEU A 193 6.43 18.21 -10.37
C LEU A 193 6.26 19.51 -11.17
N GLY A 194 5.65 20.52 -10.55
CA GLY A 194 5.40 21.82 -11.18
C GLY A 194 4.04 21.92 -11.91
N GLU A 195 3.31 20.81 -12.01
CA GLU A 195 1.95 20.79 -12.55
C GLU A 195 0.92 21.01 -11.44
N LYS A 196 -0.27 21.47 -11.84
CA LYS A 196 -1.42 21.55 -10.93
C LYS A 196 -2.08 20.16 -10.82
N PRO A 197 -2.69 19.83 -9.66
CA PRO A 197 -3.54 18.67 -9.58
C PRO A 197 -4.67 18.73 -10.61
N TYR A 198 -4.86 17.66 -11.38
CA TYR A 198 -6.02 17.51 -12.28
C TYR A 198 -7.28 17.07 -11.53
N ALA A 199 -7.13 16.43 -10.37
CA ALA A 199 -8.25 16.01 -9.54
C ALA A 199 -7.83 15.85 -8.08
N GLY A 200 -8.80 16.01 -7.16
CA GLY A 200 -8.60 15.79 -5.72
C GLY A 200 -7.87 16.90 -4.99
N VAL A 201 -8.12 16.99 -3.68
CA VAL A 201 -7.51 18.01 -2.82
C VAL A 201 -6.04 17.64 -2.52
N PRO A 202 -5.11 18.61 -2.50
CA PRO A 202 -3.72 18.33 -2.16
C PRO A 202 -3.58 17.66 -0.79
N CYS A 203 -2.69 16.67 -0.69
CA CYS A 203 -2.38 15.98 0.55
C CYS A 203 -2.06 16.98 1.67
N PRO A 204 -2.80 16.97 2.80
CA PRO A 204 -2.57 17.93 3.89
C PRO A 204 -1.16 17.85 4.49
N HIS A 205 -0.53 16.67 4.48
CA HIS A 205 0.84 16.49 4.96
C HIS A 205 1.82 17.39 4.21
N ASP A 206 1.72 17.44 2.88
CA ASP A 206 2.64 18.21 2.02
C ASP A 206 2.49 19.72 2.23
N ARG A 207 1.39 20.17 2.85
CA ARG A 207 1.10 21.60 3.12
C ARG A 207 1.33 22.01 4.56
N THR A 208 1.01 21.15 5.52
CA THR A 208 0.91 21.49 6.95
C THR A 208 1.81 20.64 7.84
N GLY A 209 2.36 19.55 7.30
CA GLY A 209 3.12 18.56 8.08
C GLY A 209 2.25 17.63 8.93
N ILE A 210 0.91 17.71 8.89
CA ILE A 210 0.04 16.78 9.62
C ILE A 210 0.37 15.32 9.24
N GLU A 211 0.45 14.45 10.23
CA GLU A 211 0.77 13.04 10.02
C GLU A 211 -0.45 12.26 9.54
N CYS A 212 -0.25 11.18 8.77
CA CYS A 212 -1.33 10.35 8.27
C CYS A 212 -2.16 9.71 9.40
N ARG A 213 -1.54 9.39 10.55
CA ARG A 213 -2.25 8.89 11.73
C ARG A 213 -3.34 9.86 12.23
N ASP A 214 -3.14 11.16 12.02
CA ASP A 214 -4.10 12.18 12.46
C ASP A 214 -5.04 12.57 11.31
N CYS A 215 -4.49 12.71 10.09
CA CYS A 215 -5.22 13.12 8.90
C CYS A 215 -6.28 12.11 8.41
N GLY A 216 -5.88 10.86 8.11
CA GLY A 216 -6.81 9.80 7.72
C GLY A 216 -7.52 9.92 6.36
N LEU A 217 -7.33 10.99 5.57
CA LEU A 217 -8.13 11.22 4.34
C LEU A 217 -7.92 10.21 3.18
N CYS A 218 -6.92 9.33 3.27
CA CYS A 218 -6.69 8.29 2.26
C CYS A 218 -7.45 6.99 2.60
N ASP A 219 -8.70 7.13 3.05
CA ASP A 219 -9.56 6.07 3.61
C ASP A 219 -10.41 5.33 2.55
N GLY A 220 -10.42 5.80 1.31
CA GLY A 220 -11.20 5.21 0.22
C GLY A 220 -12.64 5.72 0.11
N ASP A 221 -13.08 6.60 1.01
CA ASP A 221 -14.49 7.02 1.12
C ASP A 221 -14.66 8.55 1.13
N THR A 222 -13.87 9.28 1.90
CA THR A 222 -14.16 10.69 2.21
C THR A 222 -13.98 11.62 1.00
N GLN A 223 -12.82 11.59 0.34
CA GLN A 223 -12.49 12.58 -0.70
C GLN A 223 -11.41 12.07 -1.67
N HIS A 224 -11.37 12.63 -2.89
CA HIS A 224 -10.24 12.42 -3.80
C HIS A 224 -9.02 13.20 -3.31
N ILE A 225 -7.84 12.57 -3.29
CA ILE A 225 -6.59 13.17 -2.82
C ILE A 225 -5.63 13.34 -3.99
N SER A 226 -4.83 14.39 -3.98
CA SER A 226 -3.73 14.58 -4.91
C SER A 226 -2.38 14.71 -4.20
N GLN A 227 -1.35 14.17 -4.84
CA GLN A 227 0.03 14.30 -4.38
C GLN A 227 0.96 14.52 -5.57
N VAL A 228 1.90 15.45 -5.41
CA VAL A 228 2.95 15.65 -6.41
C VAL A 228 3.88 14.43 -6.42
N ALA A 229 4.35 14.05 -7.61
CA ALA A 229 5.35 13.01 -7.75
C ALA A 229 6.57 13.31 -6.87
N HIS A 230 7.00 12.32 -6.08
CA HIS A 230 8.09 12.45 -5.12
C HIS A 230 9.04 11.25 -5.20
N GLY A 231 10.11 11.29 -4.39
CA GLY A 231 11.21 10.34 -4.50
C GLY A 231 12.28 10.76 -5.51
N ALA A 232 13.34 9.96 -5.61
CA ALA A 232 14.52 10.28 -6.41
C ALA A 232 14.21 10.42 -7.92
N SER A 233 13.29 9.60 -8.43
CA SER A 233 12.95 9.55 -9.85
C SER A 233 11.79 10.47 -10.26
N LYS A 234 11.32 11.37 -9.38
CA LYS A 234 10.11 12.19 -9.62
C LYS A 234 10.12 13.00 -10.92
N ARG A 235 11.30 13.40 -11.41
CA ARG A 235 11.45 14.15 -12.67
C ARG A 235 11.16 13.30 -13.91
N LYS A 236 11.28 11.98 -13.80
CA LYS A 236 10.94 11.03 -14.87
C LYS A 236 9.47 10.63 -14.87
N PHE A 237 8.65 11.19 -13.97
CA PHE A 237 7.23 10.86 -13.88
C PHE A 237 6.51 11.07 -15.23
N PRO A 238 6.65 12.20 -15.93
CA PRO A 238 5.98 12.42 -17.22
C PRO A 238 6.34 11.37 -18.28
N GLU A 239 7.60 10.91 -18.32
CA GLU A 239 8.09 9.94 -19.31
C GLU A 239 7.44 8.56 -19.17
N VAL A 240 6.95 8.21 -17.98
CA VAL A 240 6.43 6.87 -17.65
C VAL A 240 4.90 6.83 -17.64
N VAL A 241 4.25 7.99 -17.45
CA VAL A 241 2.78 8.06 -17.37
C VAL A 241 2.11 8.66 -18.61
N ALA A 242 2.91 9.17 -19.56
CA ALA A 242 2.46 9.64 -20.87
C ALA A 242 1.72 8.55 -21.67
#